data_AF-X1HMW7-F1
#
_entry.id   AF-X1HMW7-F1
#
_cell.length_a   1.000
_cell.length_b   1.000
_cell.length_c   1.000
_cell.angle_alpha   90.00
_cell.angle_beta   90.00
_cell.angle_gamma   90.00
#
_symmetry.space_group_name_H-M   'P 1'
#
loop_
_entity.id
_entity.type
_entity.pdbx_description
1 polymer ?
#
loop_
_entity_poly.entity_id
_entity_poly.type
_entity_poly.pdbx_seq_one_letter_code
_entity_poly.pdbx_strand_id
1 'polypeptide(L)' 'MGVDIFFAIDKGAKDFETMKIFSGLPMACIKGRVPVLLELKLIVKNAKGYFLTNKGLNFKEKIESDS' A
#
# COMPACT_ATOMS: atom_id res chain seq x y z
N MET A 1 -11.75 2.30 0.55
CA MET A 1 -11.40 3.42 -0.38
C MET A 1 -10.08 3.08 -1.07
N GLY A 2 -9.64 3.78 -2.11
CA GLY A 2 -8.41 3.43 -2.87
C GLY A 2 -7.09 3.33 -2.07
N VAL A 3 -7.12 3.63 -0.77
CA VAL A 3 -6.02 3.55 0.20
C VAL A 3 -5.93 2.21 0.94
N ASP A 4 -6.91 1.31 0.81
CA ASP A 4 -6.93 0.05 1.58
C ASP A 4 -5.70 -0.83 1.30
N ILE A 5 -5.18 -0.81 0.07
CA ILE A 5 -3.94 -1.53 -0.31
C ILE A 5 -2.71 -0.89 0.31
N PHE A 6 -2.69 0.44 0.41
CA PHE A 6 -1.61 1.17 1.06
C PHE A 6 -1.55 0.82 2.56
N PHE A 7 -2.70 0.80 3.25
CA PHE A 7 -2.77 0.37 4.65
C PHE A 7 -2.52 -1.14 4.83
N ALA A 8 -2.84 -1.98 3.85
CA ALA A 8 -2.47 -3.39 3.89
C ALA A 8 -0.94 -3.57 3.92
N ILE A 9 -0.20 -2.78 3.13
CA ILE A 9 1.27 -2.79 3.11
C ILE A 9 1.84 -2.28 4.44
N ASP A 10 1.27 -1.20 4.98
CA ASP A 10 1.61 -0.67 6.31
C ASP A 10 1.43 -1.72 7.42
N LYS A 11 0.33 -2.48 7.37
CA LYS A 11 0.04 -3.60 8.29
C LYS A 11 0.90 -4.84 8.05
N GLY A 12 1.77 -4.84 7.05
CA GLY A 12 2.76 -5.89 6.85
C GLY A 12 2.59 -6.74 5.59
N ALA A 13 1.62 -6.48 4.71
CA ALA A 13 1.53 -7.18 3.44
C ALA A 13 2.78 -6.95 2.57
N LYS A 14 3.37 -8.04 2.03
CA LYS A 14 4.65 -8.03 1.32
C LYS A 14 4.56 -8.42 -0.15
N ASP A 15 3.42 -8.92 -0.59
CA ASP A 15 3.17 -9.36 -1.96
C ASP A 15 1.68 -9.22 -2.29
N PHE A 16 1.29 -9.57 -3.51
CA PHE A 16 -0.10 -9.39 -3.95
C PHE A 16 -1.09 -10.30 -3.23
N GLU A 17 -0.68 -11.49 -2.80
CA GLU A 17 -1.56 -12.41 -2.07
C GLU A 17 -1.81 -11.92 -0.65
N THR A 18 -0.75 -11.50 0.05
CA THR A 18 -0.88 -10.89 1.37
C THR A 18 -1.64 -9.56 1.30
N MET A 19 -1.44 -8.75 0.25
CA MET A 19 -2.26 -7.53 0.04
C MET A 19 -3.74 -7.88 -0.14
N LYS A 20 -4.06 -8.96 -0.86
CA LYS A 20 -5.44 -9.43 -1.06
C LYS A 20 -6.07 -9.84 0.27
N ILE A 21 -5.36 -10.61 1.08
CA ILE A 21 -5.83 -11.04 2.41
C ILE A 21 -6.06 -9.82 3.32
N PHE A 22 -5.12 -8.88 3.36
CA PHE A 22 -5.14 -7.77 4.31
C PHE A 22 -6.10 -6.64 3.92
N SER A 23 -6.29 -6.40 2.61
CA SER A 23 -7.20 -5.37 2.10
C SER A 23 -8.61 -5.88 1.83
N GLY A 24 -8.81 -7.19 1.68
CA GLY A 24 -10.08 -7.78 1.25
C GLY A 24 -10.44 -7.45 -0.21
N LEU A 25 -9.53 -6.86 -0.99
CA LEU A 25 -9.81 -6.41 -2.35
C LEU A 25 -9.49 -7.47 -3.41
N PRO A 26 -10.21 -7.48 -4.55
CA PRO A 26 -9.89 -8.35 -5.67
C PRO A 26 -8.49 -8.11 -6.25
N MET A 27 -7.87 -9.16 -6.77
CA MET A 27 -6.52 -9.10 -7.36
C MET A 27 -6.41 -8.07 -8.49
N ALA A 28 -7.48 -7.87 -9.29
CA ALA A 28 -7.52 -6.85 -10.33
C ALA A 28 -7.33 -5.43 -9.76
N CYS A 29 -7.96 -5.12 -8.62
CA CYS A 29 -7.79 -3.84 -7.93
C CYS A 29 -6.35 -3.66 -7.44
N ILE A 30 -5.76 -4.71 -6.87
CA ILE A 30 -4.37 -4.69 -6.37
C ILE A 30 -3.40 -4.42 -7.51
N LYS A 31 -3.50 -5.19 -8.59
CA LYS A 31 -2.65 -5.03 -9.78
C LYS A 31 -2.80 -3.66 -10.44
N GLY A 32 -3.98 -3.03 -10.35
CA GLY A 32 -4.20 -1.67 -10.86
C GLY A 32 -3.65 -0.57 -9.95
N ARG A 33 -3.62 -0.78 -8.62
CA ARG A 33 -3.25 0.28 -7.66
C ARG A 33 -1.81 0.23 -7.19
N VAL A 34 -1.19 -0.95 -7.08
CA VAL A 34 0.22 -1.05 -6.68
C VAL A 34 1.16 -0.25 -7.61
N PRO A 35 1.02 -0.29 -8.94
CA PRO A 35 1.83 0.54 -9.83
C PRO A 35 1.69 2.04 -9.54
N VAL A 36 0.47 2.51 -9.25
CA VAL A 36 0.21 3.91 -8.90
C VAL A 36 0.90 4.29 -7.58
N LEU A 37 0.83 3.43 -6.57
CA LEU A 37 1.51 3.68 -5.28
C LEU A 37 3.05 3.74 -5.44
N LEU A 38 3.61 2.93 -6.35
CA LEU A 38 5.03 2.98 -6.70
C LEU A 38 5.38 4.27 -7.46
N GLU A 39 4.56 4.65 -8.44
CA GLU A 39 4.75 5.87 -9.24
C GLU A 39 4.71 7.13 -8.37
N LEU A 40 3.77 7.18 -7.42
CA LEU A 40 3.67 8.26 -6.43
C LEU A 40 4.79 8.23 -5.38
N LYS A 41 5.65 7.20 -5.39
CA LYS A 41 6.72 6.95 -4.42
C LYS A 41 6.22 6.83 -2.98
N LEU A 42 4.98 6.36 -2.80
CA LEU A 42 4.40 6.11 -1.47
C LEU A 42 4.86 4.75 -0.92
N ILE A 43 5.10 3.79 -1.81
CA ILE A 43 5.67 2.49 -1.48
C ILE A 43 6.91 2.20 -2.35
N VAL A 44 7.71 1.24 -1.91
CA VAL A 44 8.86 0.70 -2.63
C VAL A 44 8.80 -0.83 -2.63
N LYS A 45 9.34 -1.46 -3.67
CA LYS A 45 9.55 -2.91 -3.75
C LYS A 45 11.03 -3.22 -3.59
N ASN A 46 11.38 -4.14 -2.69
CA ASN A 46 12.73 -4.71 -2.57
C ASN A 46 12.64 -6.25 -2.48
N ALA A 47 13.77 -6.93 -2.21
CA ALA A 47 13.84 -8.39 -2.11
C ALA A 47 12.91 -8.99 -1.03
N LYS A 48 12.52 -8.21 -0.01
CA LYS A 48 11.63 -8.61 1.08
C LYS A 48 10.16 -8.24 0.83
N GLY A 49 9.82 -7.70 -0.34
CA GLY A 49 8.45 -7.31 -0.71
C GLY A 49 8.21 -5.80 -0.76
N TYR A 50 6.98 -5.39 -0.45
CA TYR A 50 6.52 -4.00 -0.49
C TYR A 50 6.57 -3.33 0.89
N PHE A 51 6.96 -2.06 0.91
CA PHE A 51 7.13 -1.25 2.12
C PHE A 51 6.74 0.20 1.86
N LEU A 52 6.26 0.92 2.88
CA LEU A 52 6.10 2.36 2.81
C LEU A 52 7.46 3.05 2.72
N THR A 53 7.53 4.12 1.95
CA THR A 53 8.65 5.06 1.98
C THR A 53 8.43 6.11 3.08
N ASN A 54 9.42 6.96 3.36
CA ASN A 54 9.22 8.13 4.23
C ASN A 54 8.09 9.03 3.72
N LYS A 55 7.97 9.19 2.39
CA LYS A 55 6.85 9.92 1.78
C LYS A 55 5.51 9.22 2.04
N GLY A 56 5.48 7.90 1.98
CA GLY A 56 4.34 7.09 2.36
C GLY A 56 3.93 7.29 3.82
N LEU A 57 4.89 7.23 4.75
CA LEU A 57 4.63 7.45 6.18
C LEU A 57 4.04 8.86 6.43
N ASN A 58 4.63 9.91 5.86
CA ASN A 58 4.08 11.26 5.98
C ASN A 58 2.68 11.39 5.37
N PHE A 59 2.40 10.64 4.30
CA PHE A 59 1.06 10.59 3.70
C PHE A 59 0.05 9.91 4.62
N LYS A 60 0.44 8.82 5.28
CA LYS A 60 -0.37 8.14 6.30
C LYS A 60 -0.73 9.10 7.44
N GLU A 61 0.26 9.78 8.01
CA GLU A 61 0.05 10.73 9.12
C GLU A 61 -0.97 11.81 8.77
N LYS A 62 -0.94 12.33 7.53
CA LYS A 62 -1.91 13.31 7.05
C LYS A 62 -3.33 12.75 6.91
N ILE A 63 -3.48 11.52 6.44
CA ILE A 63 -4.81 10.89 6.34
C ILE A 63 -5.39 10.64 7.73
N GLU A 64 -4.57 10.18 8.67
CA GLU A 64 -4.98 9.88 10.03
C GLU A 64 -5.25 11.16 10.84
N SER A 65 -4.57 12.28 10.55
CA SER A 65 -4.86 13.57 11.18
C SER A 65 -6.14 14.24 10.69
N ASP A 66 -6.58 13.91 9.47
CA ASP A 66 -7.79 14.44 8.84
C ASP A 66 -9.05 13.61 9.15
N SER A 67 -8.92 12.55 9.96
CA SER A 67 -9.99 11.61 10.35
C SER A 67 -10.49 11.88 11.77
#